data_AF-A0A1G9FR16-F1
#
_entry.id   AF-A0A1G9FR16-F1
#
_cell.length_a   1.000
_cell.length_b   1.000
_cell.length_c   1.000
_cell.angle_alpha   90.00
_cell.angle_beta   90.00
_cell.angle_gamma   90.00
#
_symmetry.space_group_name_H-M   'P 1'
#
loop_
_entity.id
_entity.type
_entity.pdbx_description
1 polymer ?
#
loop_
_entity_poly.entity_id
_entity_poly.type
_entity_poly.pdbx_seq_one_letter_code
_entity_poly.pdbx_strand_id
1 'polypeptide(L)' 'MAIGLVIAVDAILLGFRTGECIDYTAESGAVSTCTSGPALGSEGTWLLVAVSIVVISYFARRFVRAARDR' A
#
# COMPACT_ATOMS: atom_id res chain seq x y z
N MET A 1 11.25 15.46 -7.63
CA MET A 1 9.75 15.45 -7.63
C MET A 1 9.15 14.06 -7.78
N ALA A 2 9.70 13.13 -8.57
CA ALA A 2 9.10 11.79 -8.73
C ALA A 2 9.06 10.91 -7.46
N ILE A 3 10.14 10.90 -6.66
CA ILE A 3 10.21 10.07 -5.44
C ILE A 3 9.19 10.51 -4.38
N GLY A 4 8.98 11.81 -4.21
CA GLY A 4 7.97 12.32 -3.27
C GLY A 4 6.54 11.94 -3.67
N LEU A 5 6.28 11.80 -4.96
CA LEU A 5 4.98 11.37 -5.48
C LEU A 5 4.73 9.89 -5.18
N VAL A 6 5.76 9.04 -5.31
CA VAL A 6 5.69 7.62 -4.90
C VAL A 6 5.40 7.50 -3.41
N ILE A 7 6.14 8.25 -2.57
CA ILE A 7 5.93 8.24 -1.11
C ILE A 7 4.50 8.70 -0.75
N ALA A 8 3.99 9.73 -1.42
CA ALA A 8 2.63 10.21 -1.18
C ALA A 8 1.56 9.16 -1.58
N VAL A 9 1.75 8.50 -2.72
CA VAL A 9 0.86 7.41 -3.17
C VAL A 9 0.90 6.22 -2.21
N ASP A 10 2.10 5.82 -1.77
CA ASP A 10 2.28 4.73 -0.81
C ASP A 10 1.62 5.07 0.54
N ALA A 11 1.82 6.30 1.04
CA ALA A 11 1.22 6.76 2.29
C ALA A 11 -0.32 6.80 2.24
N ILE A 12 -0.89 7.21 1.10
CA ILE A 12 -2.34 7.21 0.88
C ILE A 12 -2.87 5.77 0.87
N LEU A 13 -2.26 4.90 0.08
CA LEU A 13 -2.73 3.52 -0.13
C LEU A 13 -2.56 2.62 1.10
N LEU A 14 -1.50 2.82 1.89
CA LEU A 14 -1.30 2.12 3.17
C LEU A 14 -2.10 2.75 4.32
N GLY A 15 -2.42 4.04 4.23
CA GLY A 15 -3.21 4.77 5.21
C GLY A 15 -4.70 4.47 5.13
N PHE A 16 -5.22 4.21 3.93
CA PHE A 16 -6.59 3.74 3.75
C PHE A 16 -6.74 2.32 4.30
N ARG A 17 -7.44 2.22 5.43
CA ARG A 17 -7.89 0.95 5.98
C ARG A 17 -9.33 0.72 5.60
N THR A 18 -9.64 -0.48 5.12
CA THR A 18 -11.01 -0.94 4.93
C THR A 18 -11.31 -1.98 5.99
N GLY A 19 -12.56 -2.03 6.43
CA GLY A 19 -13.03 -3.05 7.35
C GLY A 19 -14.27 -3.73 6.82
N GLU A 20 -14.36 -5.03 7.07
CA GLU A 20 -15.58 -5.80 6.88
C GLU A 20 -16.15 -6.14 8.25
N CYS A 21 -17.44 -5.87 8.42
CA CYS A 21 -18.19 -6.27 9.60
C CYS A 21 -19.09 -7.43 9.20
N ILE A 22 -19.00 -8.51 9.97
CA ILE A 22 -19.92 -9.64 9.87
C ILE A 22 -20.91 -9.49 11.02
N ASP A 23 -22.13 -9.11 10.67
CA ASP A 23 -23.27 -9.08 11.59
C ASP A 23 -23.94 -10.46 11.60
N TYR A 24 -23.89 -11.12 12.75
CA TYR A 24 -24.62 -12.36 12.97
C TYR A 24 -26.05 -12.02 13.39
N THR A 25 -27.02 -12.81 12.93
CA THR A 25 -28.43 -12.63 13.35
C THR A 25 -28.55 -12.90 14.85
N ALA A 26 -29.49 -12.22 15.52
CA ALA A 26 -29.70 -12.36 16.97
C ALA A 26 -29.98 -13.82 17.40
N GLU A 27 -30.51 -14.63 16.49
CA GLU A 27 -30.79 -16.06 16.67
C GLU A 27 -29.52 -16.90 16.87
N SER A 28 -28.39 -16.42 16.33
CA SER A 28 -27.12 -17.14 16.36
C SER A 28 -26.35 -16.96 17.67
N GLY A 29 -26.74 -16.00 18.53
CA GLY A 29 -26.10 -15.70 19.81
C GLY A 29 -24.63 -15.23 19.72
N ALA A 30 -24.08 -15.09 18.51
CA ALA A 30 -22.71 -14.67 18.25
C ALA A 30 -22.60 -13.14 18.25
N VAL A 31 -21.49 -12.63 18.77
CA VAL A 31 -21.19 -11.20 18.76
C VAL A 31 -20.71 -10.79 17.37
N SER A 32 -21.25 -9.71 16.82
CA SER A 32 -20.78 -9.13 15.55
C SER A 32 -19.27 -8.84 15.63
N THR A 33 -18.54 -9.27 14.60
CA THR A 33 -17.08 -9.07 14.54
C THR A 33 -16.74 -8.15 13.38
N CYS A 34 -16.03 -7.05 13.66
CA CYS A 34 -15.46 -6.19 12.64
C CYS A 34 -13.96 -6.44 12.54
N THR A 35 -13.52 -6.80 11.34
CA THR A 35 -12.09 -6.86 11.01
C THR A 35 -11.70 -5.62 10.24
N SER A 36 -10.53 -5.05 10.53
CA SER A 36 -10.00 -3.92 9.79
C SER A 36 -8.60 -4.26 9.28
N GLY A 37 -8.35 -3.96 8.00
CA GLY A 37 -7.12 -4.29 7.30
C GLY A 37 -6.73 -3.18 6.31
N PRO A 38 -5.55 -3.31 5.69
CA PRO A 38 -5.17 -2.41 4.60
C PRO A 38 -6.17 -2.56 3.44
N ALA A 39 -6.53 -1.44 2.79
CA ALA A 39 -7.51 -1.42 1.69
C ALA A 39 -7.16 -2.35 0.53
N LEU A 40 -5.86 -2.55 0.31
CA LEU A 40 -5.32 -3.40 -0.75
C LEU A 40 -5.18 -4.87 -0.32
N GLY A 41 -5.55 -5.22 0.92
CA GLY A 41 -5.25 -6.51 1.51
C GLY A 41 -3.74 -6.74 1.70
N SER A 42 -3.37 -7.90 2.24
CA SER A 42 -1.97 -8.29 2.42
C SER A 42 -1.24 -8.43 1.08
N GLU A 43 -1.87 -9.05 0.09
CA GLU A 43 -1.29 -9.29 -1.23
C GLU A 43 -1.05 -7.99 -2.01
N GLY A 44 -2.03 -7.08 -2.03
CA GLY A 44 -1.88 -5.79 -2.69
C GLY A 44 -0.85 -4.89 -2.00
N THR A 45 -0.69 -5.02 -0.68
CA THR A 45 0.38 -4.34 0.08
C THR A 45 1.77 -4.80 -0.37
N TRP A 46 1.98 -6.11 -0.55
CA TRP A 46 3.26 -6.65 -1.04
C TRP A 46 3.57 -6.22 -2.47
N LEU A 47 2.57 -6.21 -3.37
CA LEU A 47 2.72 -5.72 -4.74
C LEU A 47 3.13 -4.25 -4.76
N LEU A 48 2.51 -3.43 -3.93
CA LEU A 48 2.78 -2.01 -3.85
C LEU A 48 4.22 -1.74 -3.37
N VAL A 49 4.69 -2.48 -2.37
CA VAL A 49 6.10 -2.42 -1.92
C VAL A 49 7.05 -2.81 -3.06
N ALA A 50 6.77 -3.88 -3.80
CA ALA A 50 7.61 -4.33 -4.90
C ALA A 50 7.71 -3.26 -6.01
N VAL A 51 6.57 -2.66 -6.40
CA VAL A 51 6.51 -1.59 -7.39
C VAL A 51 7.29 -0.36 -6.91
N SER A 52 7.11 0.04 -5.65
CA SER A 52 7.80 1.19 -5.07
C SER A 52 9.32 1.01 -5.11
N ILE A 53 9.84 -0.17 -4.75
CA ILE A 53 11.27 -0.51 -4.83
C ILE A 53 11.79 -0.40 -6.27
N VAL A 54 11.05 -0.93 -7.25
CA VAL A 54 11.44 -0.88 -8.67
C VAL A 54 11.52 0.57 -9.16
N VAL A 55 10.51 1.38 -8.82
CA VAL A 55 10.45 2.79 -9.24
C VAL A 55 11.58 3.60 -8.61
N ILE A 56 11.82 3.45 -7.30
CA ILE A 56 12.92 4.13 -6.59
C ILE A 56 14.27 3.72 -7.19
N SER A 57 14.47 2.42 -7.42
CA SER A 57 15.71 1.89 -8.02
C SER A 57 15.94 2.41 -9.43
N TYR A 58 14.88 2.51 -10.24
CA TYR A 58 14.95 3.06 -11.59
C TYR A 58 15.36 4.55 -11.56
N PHE A 59 14.74 5.35 -10.70
CA PHE A 59 15.10 6.76 -10.55
C PHE A 59 16.52 6.96 -10.03
N ALA A 60 16.95 6.17 -9.04
CA ALA A 60 18.32 6.20 -8.53
C ALA A 60 19.33 5.86 -9.63
N ARG A 61 19.10 4.80 -10.41
CA ARG A 61 19.97 4.43 -11.55
C ARG A 61 20.01 5.51 -12.61
N ARG A 62 18.86 6.11 -12.93
CA ARG A 62 18.77 7.21 -13.90
C ARG A 62 19.56 8.43 -13.43
N PHE A 63 19.46 8.78 -12.16
CA PHE A 63 20.20 9.90 -11.58
C PHE A 63 21.71 9.64 -11.61
N VAL A 64 22.15 8.44 -11.20
CA VAL A 64 23.56 8.05 -11.27
C VAL A 64 24.09 8.09 -12.69
N ARG A 65 23.34 7.57 -13.68
CA ARG A 65 23.74 7.64 -15.10
C ARG A 65 23.85 9.08 -15.58
N ALA A 66 22.85 9.92 -15.31
CA ALA A 66 22.86 11.32 -15.70
C ALA A 66 24.00 12.13 -15.04
N ALA A 67 24.38 11.77 -13.81
CA ALA A 67 25.52 12.38 -13.11
C ALA A 67 26.88 11.86 -13.61
N ARG A 68 26.92 10.70 -14.28
CA ARG A 68 28.13 10.10 -14.83
C ARG A 68 28.42 10.54 -16.27
N ASP A 69 27.38 10.96 -16.99
CA ASP A 69 27.47 11.55 -18.34
C ASP A 69 27.83 13.05 -18.31
N ARG A 70 28.08 13.64 -17.14
CA ARG A 70 28.46 15.04 -16.95
C ARG A 70 29.85 15.15 -16.31
#